data_AF-A0A964Q2Q7-F1
#
_entry.id   AF-A0A964Q2Q7-F1
#
_cell.length_a   1.000
_cell.length_b   1.000
_cell.length_c   1.000
_cell.angle_alpha   90.00
_cell.angle_beta   90.00
_cell.angle_gamma   90.00
#
_symmetry.space_group_name_H-M   'P 1'
#
loop_
_entity.id
_entity.type
_entity.pdbx_description
1 polymer ?
#
loop_
_entity_poly.entity_id
_entity_poly.type
_entity_poly.pdbx_seq_one_letter_code
_entity_poly.pdbx_strand_id
1 'polypeptide(L)'
;MQLVQNADGRRDKKADLPPSANPQSCLWVKQPPGKENANPGGTNVAMIKIRVLFFARAKDLTGCGEFEAALESPATIRELRASLAMRFPPLISLLAGCRLARNRELGTDETPLSQGDEVAILPPVSGG
;
A
#
# COMPACT_ATOMS: atom_id res chain seq x y z
N MET A 1 -23.46 11.99 65.38
CA MET A 1 -22.51 13.04 64.95
C MET A 1 -22.54 13.09 63.44
N GLN A 2 -23.16 14.14 62.91
CA GLN A 2 -23.36 14.39 61.49
C GLN A 2 -22.15 15.18 60.96
N LEU A 3 -21.64 14.82 59.78
CA LEU A 3 -20.87 15.77 58.97
C LEU A 3 -21.17 15.53 57.48
N VAL A 4 -22.27 16.16 57.06
CA VAL A 4 -22.46 17.01 55.85
C VAL A 4 -21.13 17.54 55.28
N GLN A 5 -20.88 17.85 54.01
CA GLN A 5 -21.40 17.73 52.63
C GLN A 5 -20.17 18.16 51.78
N ASN A 6 -20.25 18.14 50.44
CA ASN A 6 -19.68 19.08 49.45
C ASN A 6 -19.62 18.30 48.13
N ALA A 7 -20.49 18.47 47.13
CA ALA A 7 -20.85 19.65 46.34
C ALA A 7 -19.82 20.04 45.25
N ASP A 8 -20.36 20.05 44.04
CA ASP A 8 -19.98 20.79 42.83
C ASP A 8 -19.02 20.15 41.82
N GLY A 9 -19.46 20.13 40.56
CA GLY A 9 -18.57 19.95 39.42
C GLY A 9 -19.17 19.40 38.12
N ARG A 10 -20.10 20.15 37.48
CA ARG A 10 -20.31 20.32 36.01
C ARG A 10 -20.48 19.05 35.13
N ARG A 11 -21.63 18.85 34.45
CA ARG A 11 -21.97 19.34 33.08
C ARG A 11 -20.81 19.06 32.10
N ASP A 12 -20.95 18.23 31.06
CA ASP A 12 -21.70 18.54 29.83
C ASP A 12 -21.79 17.32 28.88
N LYS A 13 -22.91 17.28 28.13
CA LYS A 13 -23.06 16.78 26.74
C LYS A 13 -22.47 15.40 26.36
N LYS A 14 -23.32 14.36 26.39
CA LYS A 14 -23.26 13.35 25.34
C LYS A 14 -23.93 13.93 24.08
N ALA A 15 -23.11 14.46 23.20
CA ALA A 15 -23.53 14.85 21.86
C ALA A 15 -23.97 13.62 21.07
N ASP A 16 -25.13 13.78 20.45
CA ASP A 16 -25.61 13.11 19.25
C ASP A 16 -24.48 12.67 18.31
N LEU A 17 -24.44 11.37 18.03
CA LEU A 17 -23.62 10.79 16.96
C LEU A 17 -24.40 10.95 15.65
N PRO A 18 -23.86 11.59 14.60
CA PRO A 18 -24.51 11.57 13.31
C PRO A 18 -24.46 10.15 12.72
N PRO A 19 -25.58 9.62 12.18
CA PRO A 19 -25.57 8.38 11.42
C PRO A 19 -24.96 8.63 10.04
N SER A 20 -23.63 8.60 9.95
CA SER A 20 -22.94 8.38 8.68
C SER A 20 -21.60 7.69 8.92
N ALA A 21 -21.68 6.46 9.43
CA ALA A 21 -20.59 5.51 9.31
C ALA A 21 -20.75 4.81 7.95
N ASN A 22 -20.16 5.40 6.91
CA ASN A 22 -19.98 4.74 5.62
C ASN A 22 -18.93 3.62 5.78
N PRO A 23 -19.27 2.33 5.63
CA PRO A 23 -18.36 1.21 5.90
C PRO A 23 -17.32 0.93 4.80
N GLN A 24 -17.13 1.82 3.83
CA GLN A 24 -16.20 1.57 2.69
C GLN A 24 -14.81 2.21 2.80
N SER A 25 -14.45 2.79 3.95
CA SER A 25 -13.14 3.43 4.12
C SER A 25 -12.46 2.98 5.41
N CYS A 26 -11.70 1.89 5.33
CA CYS A 26 -10.65 1.51 6.26
C CYS A 26 -9.82 0.40 5.59
N LEU A 27 -8.50 0.41 5.46
CA LEU A 27 -7.48 1.30 5.99
C LEU A 27 -6.13 0.68 5.55
N TRP A 28 -5.51 1.06 4.41
CA TRP A 28 -4.14 0.55 4.09
C TRP A 28 -3.15 1.56 3.53
N VAL A 29 -3.45 2.86 3.47
CA VAL A 29 -2.41 3.86 3.17
C VAL A 29 -1.55 4.11 4.43
N LYS A 30 -0.56 3.25 4.65
CA LYS A 30 0.61 3.64 5.44
C LYS A 30 1.61 4.16 4.42
N GLN A 31 1.66 5.48 4.30
CA GLN A 31 2.57 6.18 3.41
C GLN A 31 4.02 5.89 3.83
N PRO A 32 4.93 5.45 2.93
CA PRO A 32 6.35 5.37 3.23
C PRO A 32 6.91 6.77 3.48
N PRO A 33 7.83 6.95 4.44
CA PRO A 33 8.66 8.14 4.47
C PRO A 33 9.69 8.04 3.34
N GLY A 34 9.67 8.96 2.38
CA GLY A 34 10.79 9.11 1.43
C GLY A 34 10.41 9.47 0.01
N LYS A 35 9.89 10.69 -0.19
CA LYS A 35 10.05 11.47 -1.43
C LYS A 35 9.74 12.93 -1.12
N GLU A 36 10.65 13.55 -0.37
CA GLU A 36 10.81 15.00 -0.44
C GLU A 36 11.71 15.27 -1.66
N ASN A 37 11.42 16.36 -2.40
CA ASN A 37 12.15 16.91 -3.55
C ASN A 37 11.69 16.44 -4.96
N ALA A 38 10.65 17.07 -5.55
CA ALA A 38 10.70 17.66 -6.91
C ALA A 38 9.33 18.27 -7.33
N ASN A 39 9.29 19.61 -7.37
CA ASN A 39 8.33 20.52 -8.03
C ASN A 39 6.88 20.66 -7.49
N PRO A 40 6.50 21.83 -6.93
CA PRO A 40 5.10 22.20 -6.66
C PRO A 40 4.45 22.69 -7.96
N GLY A 41 4.14 21.77 -8.86
CA GLY A 41 3.52 22.07 -10.15
C GLY A 41 2.36 21.14 -10.44
N GLY A 42 1.29 21.22 -9.65
CA GLY A 42 -0.05 20.72 -9.99
C GLY A 42 -0.13 19.41 -10.80
N THR A 43 0.57 18.35 -10.39
CA THR A 43 0.40 17.04 -11.02
C THR A 43 -0.86 16.40 -10.46
N ASN A 44 -1.87 16.20 -11.31
CA ASN A 44 -3.09 15.48 -10.92
C ASN A 44 -2.72 14.03 -10.56
N VAL A 45 -2.65 13.73 -9.26
CA VAL A 45 -2.35 12.39 -8.75
C VAL A 45 -3.60 11.51 -8.87
N ALA A 46 -3.59 10.62 -9.86
CA ALA A 46 -4.65 9.63 -10.02
C ALA A 46 -4.24 8.32 -9.33
N MET A 47 -5.11 7.78 -8.49
CA MET A 47 -4.92 6.44 -7.92
C MET A 47 -5.15 5.37 -9.00
N ILE A 48 -4.10 4.63 -9.34
CA ILE A 48 -4.19 3.46 -10.23
C ILE A 48 -4.21 2.17 -9.40
N LYS A 49 -4.94 1.17 -9.89
CA LYS A 49 -4.96 -0.18 -9.32
C LYS A 49 -4.32 -1.14 -10.29
N ILE A 50 -3.41 -1.96 -9.79
CA ILE A 50 -2.69 -2.96 -10.57
C ILE A 50 -2.71 -4.31 -9.87
N ARG A 51 -2.57 -5.39 -10.64
CA ARG A 51 -2.51 -6.75 -10.12
C ARG A 51 -1.08 -7.22 -10.09
N VAL A 52 -0.62 -7.67 -8.93
CA VAL A 52 0.73 -8.23 -8.75
C VAL A 52 0.60 -9.73 -8.65
N LEU A 53 1.29 -10.47 -9.51
CA LEU A 53 1.32 -11.93 -9.49
C LEU A 53 2.62 -12.42 -8.87
N PHE A 54 2.50 -13.33 -7.89
CA PHE A 54 3.65 -13.93 -7.22
C PHE A 54 3.83 -15.38 -7.69
N PHE A 55 5.05 -15.70 -8.12
CA PHE A 55 5.40 -17.04 -8.59
C PHE A 55 6.48 -17.68 -7.71
N ALA A 56 6.49 -19.01 -7.68
CA ALA A 56 7.49 -19.82 -6.98
C ALA A 56 7.74 -19.32 -5.54
N ARG A 57 9.00 -19.00 -5.20
CA ARG A 57 9.39 -18.52 -3.86
C ARG A 57 8.69 -17.22 -3.46
N ALA A 58 8.31 -16.36 -4.42
CA ALA A 58 7.58 -15.15 -4.09
C ALA A 58 6.21 -15.47 -3.48
N LYS A 59 5.51 -16.48 -4.01
CA LYS A 59 4.20 -16.93 -3.50
C LYS A 59 4.29 -17.54 -2.10
N ASP A 60 5.36 -18.29 -1.84
CA ASP A 60 5.65 -18.86 -0.51
C ASP A 60 5.88 -17.75 0.54
N LEU A 61 6.66 -16.72 0.19
CA LEU A 61 6.96 -15.60 1.08
C LEU A 61 5.77 -14.67 1.33
N THR A 62 4.88 -14.49 0.35
CA THR A 62 3.69 -13.63 0.48
C THR A 62 2.47 -14.37 1.01
N GLY A 63 2.44 -15.70 0.92
CA GLY A 63 1.28 -16.54 1.26
C GLY A 63 0.12 -16.42 0.27
N CYS A 64 0.24 -15.63 -0.79
CA CYS A 64 -0.81 -15.35 -1.77
C CYS A 64 -0.27 -15.45 -3.20
N GLY A 65 -1.10 -15.94 -4.14
CA GLY A 65 -0.72 -16.01 -5.56
C GLY A 65 -0.81 -14.66 -6.28
N GLU A 66 -1.67 -13.77 -5.81
CA GLU A 66 -1.87 -12.44 -6.38
C GLU A 66 -2.14 -11.40 -5.28
N PHE A 67 -1.90 -10.13 -5.60
CA PHE A 67 -2.18 -8.99 -4.72
C PHE A 67 -2.56 -7.76 -5.56
N GLU A 68 -3.67 -7.11 -5.21
CA GLU A 68 -4.06 -5.83 -5.82
C GLU A 68 -3.32 -4.69 -5.10
N ALA A 69 -2.45 -3.99 -5.84
CA ALA A 69 -1.74 -2.82 -5.34
C ALA A 69 -2.36 -1.54 -5.88
N ALA A 70 -2.59 -0.57 -4.99
CA ALA A 70 -2.99 0.78 -5.36
C ALA A 70 -1.77 1.71 -5.28
N LEU A 71 -1.51 2.46 -6.34
CA LEU A 71 -0.36 3.38 -6.47
C LEU A 71 -0.82 4.73 -6.99
N GLU A 72 -0.10 5.79 -6.63
CA GLU A 72 -0.34 7.14 -7.13
C GLU A 72 0.38 7.32 -8.48
N SER A 73 -0.37 7.72 -9.52
CA SER A 73 0.18 8.04 -10.83
C SER A 73 0.84 9.42 -10.85
N PRO A 74 2.02 9.60 -11.48
CA PRO A 74 2.76 8.58 -12.22
C PRO A 74 3.46 7.56 -11.31
N ALA A 75 3.18 6.27 -11.55
CA ALA A 75 3.77 5.15 -10.83
C ALA A 75 4.68 4.35 -11.76
N THR A 76 5.74 3.77 -11.21
CA THR A 76 6.66 2.90 -11.93
C THR A 76 6.90 1.61 -11.18
N ILE A 77 7.55 0.64 -11.83
CA ILE A 77 7.95 -0.62 -11.20
C ILE A 77 8.78 -0.37 -9.92
N ARG A 78 9.63 0.66 -9.88
CA ARG A 78 10.38 1.05 -8.68
C ARG A 78 9.46 1.38 -7.51
N GLU A 79 8.41 2.16 -7.75
CA GLU A 79 7.43 2.54 -6.73
C GLU A 79 6.61 1.33 -6.27
N LEU A 80 6.27 0.44 -7.19
CA LEU A 80 5.64 -0.83 -6.85
C LEU A 80 6.55 -1.71 -5.97
N ARG A 81 7.84 -1.84 -6.30
CA ARG A 81 8.82 -2.59 -5.48
C ARG A 81 8.89 -2.05 -4.06
N ALA A 82 8.92 -0.72 -3.90
CA ALA A 82 8.90 -0.08 -2.59
C ALA A 82 7.61 -0.38 -1.82
N SER A 83 6.45 -0.30 -2.48
CA SER A 83 5.15 -0.65 -1.87
C SER A 83 5.09 -2.12 -1.43
N LEU A 84 5.57 -3.03 -2.27
CA LEU A 84 5.62 -4.45 -1.97
C LEU A 84 6.61 -4.76 -0.83
N ALA A 85 7.76 -4.10 -0.80
CA ALA A 85 8.74 -4.23 0.28
C ALA A 85 8.16 -3.87 1.64
N MET A 86 7.39 -2.78 1.72
CA MET A 86 6.71 -2.40 2.96
C MET A 86 5.60 -3.38 3.35
N ARG A 87 4.87 -3.91 2.35
CA ARG A 87 3.73 -4.79 2.61
C ARG A 87 4.15 -6.20 2.97
N PHE A 88 5.20 -6.69 2.31
CA PHE A 88 5.79 -8.01 2.47
C PHE A 88 7.29 -7.87 2.74
N PRO A 89 7.70 -7.53 3.98
CA PRO A 89 9.10 -7.49 4.38
C PRO A 89 9.92 -8.74 4.00
N PRO A 90 9.41 -9.99 4.12
CA PRO A 90 10.18 -11.17 3.71
C PRO A 90 10.45 -11.24 2.20
N LEU A 91 9.67 -10.53 1.38
CA LEU A 91 9.82 -10.49 -0.07
C LEU A 91 11.01 -9.60 -0.49
N ILE A 92 11.47 -8.66 0.35
CA ILE A 92 12.53 -7.68 0.05
C ILE A 92 13.81 -8.37 -0.46
N SER A 93 14.29 -9.39 0.25
CA SER A 93 15.51 -10.10 -0.11
C SER A 93 15.40 -10.80 -1.45
N LEU A 94 14.19 -11.26 -1.82
CA LEU A 94 13.94 -11.89 -3.11
C LEU A 94 13.83 -10.85 -4.24
N LEU A 95 13.18 -9.71 -3.97
CA LEU A 95 12.97 -8.62 -4.95
C LEU A 95 14.26 -8.04 -5.52
N ALA A 96 15.37 -8.12 -4.79
CA ALA A 96 16.67 -7.65 -5.27
C ALA A 96 17.17 -8.46 -6.48
N GLY A 97 16.90 -9.76 -6.53
CA GLY A 97 17.29 -10.66 -7.62
C GLY A 97 16.17 -10.96 -8.63
N CYS A 98 14.92 -10.58 -8.33
CA CYS A 98 13.79 -10.81 -9.22
C CYS A 98 13.81 -9.88 -10.44
N ARG A 99 13.24 -10.37 -11.53
CA ARG A 99 12.74 -9.53 -12.62
C ARG A 99 11.25 -9.29 -12.43
N LEU A 100 10.77 -8.11 -12.83
CA LEU A 100 9.35 -7.81 -12.85
C LEU A 100 8.90 -7.73 -14.30
N ALA A 101 7.75 -8.32 -14.62
CA ALA A 101 7.18 -8.29 -15.95
C ALA A 101 5.81 -7.62 -15.95
N ARG A 102 5.64 -6.52 -16.70
CA ARG A 102 4.37 -5.82 -16.90
C ARG A 102 3.67 -6.41 -18.13
N ASN A 103 2.44 -6.91 -17.98
CA ASN A 103 1.66 -7.58 -19.03
C ASN A 103 2.47 -8.58 -19.86
N ARG A 104 3.26 -9.44 -19.19
CA ARG A 104 4.14 -10.46 -19.81
C ARG A 104 5.39 -9.91 -20.50
N GLU A 105 5.67 -8.63 -20.41
CA GLU A 105 6.91 -8.01 -20.89
C GLU A 105 7.82 -7.64 -19.73
N LEU A 106 9.11 -8.00 -19.82
CA LEU A 106 10.09 -7.67 -18.78
C LEU A 106 10.27 -6.14 -18.70
N GLY A 107 10.03 -5.58 -17.52
CA GLY A 107 10.19 -4.16 -17.24
C GLY A 107 11.43 -3.85 -16.42
N THR A 108 11.89 -2.61 -16.54
CA THR A 108 12.90 -1.99 -15.68
C THR A 108 12.24 -1.22 -14.55
N ASP A 109 13.01 -0.71 -13.59
CA ASP A 109 12.49 0.08 -12.46
C ASP A 109 11.76 1.35 -12.93
N GLU A 110 12.14 1.86 -14.10
CA GLU A 110 11.59 3.05 -14.75
C GLU A 110 10.34 2.77 -15.57
N THR A 111 9.98 1.50 -15.81
CA THR A 111 8.80 1.15 -16.59
C THR A 111 7.54 1.74 -15.93
N PRO A 112 6.76 2.57 -16.64
CA PRO A 112 5.56 3.17 -16.10
C PRO A 112 4.47 2.12 -15.91
N LEU A 113 3.66 2.32 -14.88
CA LEU A 113 2.49 1.51 -14.56
C LEU A 113 1.23 2.34 -14.79
N SER A 114 0.17 1.67 -15.21
CA SER A 114 -1.13 2.25 -15.56
C SER A 114 -2.24 1.42 -14.91
N GLN A 115 -3.43 2.00 -14.86
CA GLN A 115 -4.59 1.31 -14.28
C GLN A 115 -4.87 -0.02 -15.01
N GLY A 116 -5.10 -1.07 -14.23
CA GLY A 116 -5.41 -2.41 -14.73
C GLY A 116 -4.19 -3.22 -15.15
N ASP A 117 -2.97 -2.68 -15.03
CA ASP A 117 -1.75 -3.42 -15.34
C ASP A 117 -1.59 -4.67 -14.48
N GLU A 118 -1.06 -5.72 -15.11
CA GLU A 118 -0.62 -6.92 -14.43
C GLU A 118 0.91 -6.94 -14.33
N VAL A 119 1.45 -7.14 -13.13
CA VAL A 119 2.89 -7.20 -12.88
C VAL A 119 3.26 -8.51 -12.22
N ALA A 120 4.00 -9.35 -12.94
CA ALA A 120 4.50 -10.62 -12.42
C ALA A 120 5.88 -10.46 -11.78
N ILE A 121 6.06 -11.04 -10.59
CA ILE A 121 7.36 -11.14 -9.93
C ILE A 121 7.99 -12.48 -10.32
N LEU A 122 9.04 -12.38 -11.11
CA LEU A 122 9.78 -13.51 -11.66
C LEU A 122 11.10 -13.65 -10.88
N PRO A 123 11.16 -14.53 -9.85
CA PRO A 123 12.43 -14.88 -9.23
C PRO A 123 13.39 -15.47 -10.27
N PRO A 124 14.72 -15.38 -10.03
CA PRO A 124 15.70 -15.96 -10.94
C PRO A 124 15.36 -17.44 -11.13
N VAL A 125 15.11 -17.82 -12.38
CA VAL A 125 14.80 -19.20 -12.72
C VAL A 125 16.06 -20.02 -12.44
N SER A 126 15.98 -20.98 -11.51
CA SER A 126 16.90 -22.12 -11.52
C SER A 126 16.51 -22.95 -12.74
N GLY A 127 16.99 -22.56 -13.92
CA GLY A 127 16.94 -23.42 -15.10
C GLY A 127 17.67 -24.71 -14.75
N GLY A 128 16.95 -25.83 -14.85
CA GLY A 128 17.53 -27.18 -14.79
C GLY A 128 18.30 -27.51 -16.06
#